data_AF-A0A437QPC7-F1
#
_entry.id   AF-A0A437QPC7-F1
#
_cell.length_a   1.000
_cell.length_b   1.000
_cell.length_c   1.000
_cell.angle_alpha   90.00
_cell.angle_beta   90.00
_cell.angle_gamma   90.00
#
_symmetry.space_group_name_H-M   'P 1'
#
loop_
_entity.id
_entity.type
_entity.pdbx_description
1 polymer ?
#
loop_
_entity_poly.entity_id
_entity_poly.type
_entity_poly.pdbx_seq_one_letter_code
_entity_poly.pdbx_strand_id
1 'polypeptide(L)'
;MSLLASFRRLLSFGGASRPTTEEFQRVILTHISMQGPLLLVEIGRKSFPTLEEDMRRYGLVEAAQILVNRSEITARRNGAPVDPVTCDWADVTVAKY
;
A
#
# COMPACT_ATOMS: atom_id res chain seq x y z
N MET A 1 -18.36 -18.75 21.13
CA MET A 1 -17.07 -18.94 20.45
C MET A 1 -17.28 -18.66 18.97
N SER A 2 -16.71 -17.57 18.43
CA SER A 2 -16.99 -17.09 17.07
C SER A 2 -16.19 -17.86 16.00
N LEU A 3 -16.85 -18.25 14.91
CA LEU A 3 -16.25 -18.90 13.72
C LEU A 3 -15.03 -18.13 13.18
N LEU A 4 -15.03 -16.81 13.34
CA LEU A 4 -13.99 -15.90 12.89
C LEU A 4 -12.65 -16.15 13.61
N ALA A 5 -12.71 -16.56 14.88
CA ALA A 5 -11.52 -16.86 15.68
C ALA A 5 -10.86 -18.18 15.25
N SER A 6 -11.65 -19.14 14.78
CA SER A 6 -11.14 -20.43 14.27
C SER A 6 -10.48 -20.27 12.90
N PHE A 7 -11.00 -19.40 12.02
CA PHE A 7 -10.36 -19.08 10.73
C PHE A 7 -9.00 -18.42 10.90
N ARG A 8 -8.89 -17.48 11.85
CA ARG A 8 -7.63 -16.79 12.15
C ARG A 8 -6.56 -17.71 12.71
N ARG A 9 -6.98 -18.78 13.40
CA ARG A 9 -6.11 -19.79 14.04
C ARG A 9 -5.61 -20.86 13.05
N LEU A 10 -6.32 -21.11 11.95
CA LEU A 10 -5.87 -22.03 10.91
C LEU A 10 -4.77 -21.43 10.00
N LEU A 11 -4.73 -20.09 9.90
CA LEU A 11 -3.74 -19.34 9.11
C LEU A 11 -2.42 -19.06 9.85
N SER A 12 -2.31 -19.44 11.14
CA SER A 12 -1.18 -19.08 12.01
C SER A 12 -0.07 -20.13 12.12
N PHE A 13 -0.14 -21.23 11.35
CA PHE A 13 0.93 -22.21 11.30
C PHE A 13 2.06 -21.76 10.36
N GLY A 14 2.94 -20.87 10.85
CA GLY A 14 4.37 -20.94 10.51
C GLY A 14 4.93 -20.05 9.39
N GLY A 15 4.29 -18.95 8.99
CA GLY A 15 4.91 -17.96 8.10
C GLY A 15 4.25 -16.60 8.28
N ALA A 16 5.02 -15.51 8.28
CA ALA A 16 4.46 -14.17 8.21
C ALA A 16 3.54 -14.11 6.98
N SER A 17 2.22 -14.02 7.21
CA SER A 17 1.25 -13.96 6.11
C SER A 17 1.56 -12.73 5.26
N ARG A 18 1.77 -12.94 3.96
CA ARG A 18 1.99 -11.84 3.01
C ARG A 18 0.81 -10.88 3.11
N PRO A 19 1.03 -9.56 3.20
CA PRO A 19 -0.06 -8.60 3.26
C PRO A 19 -0.94 -8.69 2.02
N THR A 20 -2.26 -8.51 2.18
CA THR A 20 -3.18 -8.48 1.04
C THR A 20 -3.17 -7.11 0.35
N THR A 21 -3.64 -7.05 -0.89
CA THR A 21 -3.77 -5.78 -1.63
C THR A 21 -4.66 -4.76 -0.87
N GLU A 22 -5.71 -5.21 -0.20
CA GLU A 22 -6.57 -4.34 0.65
C GLU A 22 -5.83 -3.81 1.87
N GLU A 23 -4.89 -4.57 2.44
CA GLU A 23 -4.06 -4.08 3.54
C GLU A 23 -3.10 -2.99 3.06
N PHE A 24 -2.49 -3.15 1.89
CA PHE A 24 -1.69 -2.09 1.25
C PHE A 24 -2.54 -0.83 0.97
N GLN A 25 -3.75 -0.98 0.43
CA GLN A 25 -4.68 0.14 0.18
C GLN A 25 -5.01 0.89 1.47
N ARG A 26 -5.38 0.15 2.53
CA ARG A 26 -5.70 0.73 3.84
C ARG A 26 -4.53 1.52 4.40
N VAL A 27 -3.31 0.99 4.28
CA VAL A 27 -2.10 1.66 4.75
C VAL A 27 -1.85 2.96 3.98
N ILE A 28 -1.96 2.94 2.65
CA ILE A 28 -1.83 4.15 1.81
C ILE A 28 -2.81 5.23 2.27
N LEU A 29 -4.11 4.89 2.33
CA LEU A 29 -5.17 5.82 2.72
C LEU A 29 -4.97 6.38 4.14
N THR A 30 -4.48 5.53 5.05
CA THR A 30 -4.20 5.93 6.44
C THR A 30 -3.06 6.96 6.50
N HIS A 31 -1.94 6.71 5.82
CA HIS A 31 -0.81 7.65 5.82
C HIS A 31 -1.19 8.99 5.20
N ILE A 32 -1.84 8.99 4.03
CA ILE A 32 -2.19 10.26 3.37
C ILE A 32 -3.22 11.06 4.17
N SER A 33 -4.11 10.39 4.90
CA SER A 33 -5.10 11.06 5.75
C SER A 33 -4.48 11.69 6.99
N MET A 34 -3.40 11.11 7.53
CA MET A 34 -2.75 11.60 8.75
C MET A 34 -1.60 12.59 8.48
N GLN A 35 -0.83 12.37 7.42
CA GLN A 35 0.43 13.09 7.14
C GLN A 35 0.35 13.96 5.88
N GLY A 36 -0.70 13.84 5.08
CA GLY A 36 -0.78 14.47 3.76
C GLY A 36 0.02 13.69 2.69
N PRO A 37 0.43 14.35 1.61
CA PRO A 37 1.12 13.69 0.50
C PRO A 37 2.40 12.97 0.95
N LEU A 38 2.58 11.71 0.56
CA LEU A 38 3.75 10.90 0.96
C LEU A 38 4.27 10.05 -0.21
N LEU A 39 5.56 9.74 -0.19
CA LEU A 39 6.18 8.83 -1.16
C LEU A 39 5.76 7.37 -0.90
N LEU A 40 5.45 6.62 -1.96
CA LEU A 40 5.10 5.20 -1.83
C LEU A 40 6.22 4.38 -1.17
N VAL A 41 7.48 4.66 -1.53
CA VAL A 41 8.64 4.00 -0.90
C VAL A 41 8.72 4.25 0.61
N GLU A 42 8.35 5.45 1.07
CA GLU A 42 8.35 5.77 2.51
C GLU A 42 7.22 5.03 3.23
N ILE A 43 6.03 4.96 2.63
CA ILE A 43 4.91 4.17 3.15
C ILE A 43 5.35 2.71 3.31
N GLY A 44 6.01 2.14 2.30
CA GLY A 44 6.50 0.76 2.34
C GLY A 44 7.52 0.50 3.42
N ARG A 45 8.52 1.38 3.55
CA ARG A 45 9.56 1.25 4.58
C ARG A 45 9.01 1.38 5.99
N LYS A 46 8.04 2.28 6.21
CA LYS A 46 7.42 2.51 7.53
C LYS A 46 6.47 1.38 7.93
N SER A 47 5.62 0.92 7.00
CA SER A 47 4.52 -0.01 7.32
C SER A 47 4.88 -1.48 7.13
N PHE A 48 5.86 -1.80 6.28
CA PHE A 48 6.24 -3.18 5.97
C PHE A 48 7.77 -3.38 6.03
N PRO A 49 8.44 -3.00 7.13
CA PRO A 49 9.92 -2.98 7.21
C PRO A 49 10.56 -4.35 6.97
N THR A 50 9.88 -5.43 7.35
CA THR A 50 10.37 -6.81 7.23
C THR A 50 10.01 -7.50 5.91
N LEU A 51 9.17 -6.88 5.09
CA LEU A 51 8.77 -7.45 3.80
C LEU A 51 9.88 -7.25 2.77
N GLU A 52 10.08 -8.20 1.86
CA GLU A 52 11.06 -8.03 0.78
C GLU A 52 10.73 -6.79 -0.08
N GLU A 53 11.76 -6.14 -0.62
CA GLU A 53 11.59 -4.88 -1.34
C GLU A 53 10.67 -5.00 -2.55
N ASP A 54 10.83 -6.07 -3.33
CA ASP A 54 9.97 -6.32 -4.49
C ASP A 54 8.52 -6.55 -4.07
N MET A 55 8.26 -7.29 -2.99
CA MET A 55 6.90 -7.49 -2.48
C MET A 55 6.26 -6.19 -2.00
N ARG A 56 7.03 -5.33 -1.31
CA ARG A 56 6.56 -4.00 -0.93
C ARG A 56 6.22 -3.17 -2.16
N ARG A 57 7.14 -3.12 -3.12
CA ARG A 57 7.01 -2.34 -4.33
C ARG A 57 5.78 -2.77 -5.12
N TYR A 58 5.66 -4.06 -5.44
CA TYR A 58 4.53 -4.57 -6.22
C TYR A 58 3.20 -4.36 -5.48
N GLY A 59 3.14 -4.69 -4.19
CA GLY A 59 1.91 -4.54 -3.41
C GLY A 59 1.45 -3.08 -3.28
N LEU A 60 2.37 -2.14 -3.05
CA LEU A 60 2.02 -0.72 -2.93
C LEU A 60 1.71 -0.07 -4.27
N VAL A 61 2.43 -0.40 -5.33
CA VAL A 61 2.16 0.13 -6.67
C VAL A 61 0.81 -0.38 -7.18
N GLU A 62 0.51 -1.67 -7.01
CA GLU A 62 -0.80 -2.24 -7.36
C GLU A 62 -1.93 -1.57 -6.54
N ALA A 63 -1.76 -1.47 -5.22
CA ALA A 63 -2.74 -0.82 -4.36
C ALA A 63 -2.96 0.65 -4.76
N ALA A 64 -1.89 1.40 -5.04
CA ALA A 64 -1.97 2.77 -5.50
C ALA A 64 -2.72 2.88 -6.84
N GLN A 65 -2.43 2.00 -7.80
CA GLN A 65 -3.13 1.97 -9.08
C GLN A 65 -4.63 1.78 -8.91
N ILE A 66 -5.03 0.83 -8.06
CA ILE A 66 -6.46 0.57 -7.80
C ILE A 66 -7.13 1.81 -7.20
N LEU A 67 -6.49 2.46 -6.23
CA LEU A 67 -7.02 3.67 -5.60
C LEU A 67 -7.10 4.86 -6.57
N VAL A 68 -6.11 5.02 -7.45
CA VAL A 68 -6.14 6.03 -8.53
C VAL A 68 -7.29 5.74 -9.51
N ASN A 69 -7.46 4.50 -9.93
CA ASN A 69 -8.56 4.10 -10.84
C ASN A 69 -9.95 4.31 -10.22
N ARG A 70 -10.04 4.26 -8.89
CA ARG A 70 -11.27 4.56 -8.13
C ARG A 70 -11.44 6.04 -7.79
N SER A 71 -10.52 6.90 -8.22
CA SER A 71 -10.49 8.33 -7.89
C SER A 71 -10.45 8.61 -6.38
N GLU A 72 -9.89 7.69 -5.59
CA GLU A 72 -9.74 7.87 -4.13
C GLU A 72 -8.48 8.69 -3.79
N ILE A 73 -7.45 8.60 -4.65
CA ILE A 73 -6.17 9.29 -4.52
C ILE A 73 -5.69 9.82 -5.87
N THR A 74 -4.72 10.73 -5.84
CA THR A 74 -3.89 11.10 -7.00
C THR A 74 -2.45 10.65 -6.77
N ALA A 75 -1.83 10.07 -7.79
CA ALA A 75 -0.40 9.80 -7.82
C ALA A 75 0.30 10.89 -8.62
N ARG A 76 1.43 11.38 -8.09
CA ARG A 76 2.18 12.50 -8.67
C ARG A 76 3.66 12.19 -8.72
N ARG A 77 4.33 12.70 -9.75
CA ARG A 77 5.79 12.79 -9.84
C ARG A 77 6.16 14.22 -10.18
N ASN A 78 6.99 14.85 -9.37
CA ASN A 78 7.37 16.26 -9.54
C ASN A 78 6.16 17.21 -9.70
N GLY A 79 5.07 16.93 -8.96
CA GLY A 79 3.84 17.71 -8.99
C GLY A 79 2.88 17.40 -10.14
N ALA A 80 3.31 16.64 -11.16
CA ALA A 80 2.45 16.24 -12.27
C ALA A 80 1.72 14.91 -11.97
N PRO A 81 0.43 14.76 -12.33
CA PRO A 81 -0.26 13.48 -12.25
C PRO A 81 0.42 12.41 -13.10
N VAL A 82 0.58 11.22 -12.55
CA VAL A 82 1.19 10.08 -13.25
C VAL A 82 0.43 8.80 -12.98
N ASP A 83 0.63 7.82 -13.86
CA ASP A 83 0.26 6.44 -13.59
C ASP A 83 1.35 5.78 -12.72
N PRO A 84 1.03 5.32 -11.49
CA PRO A 84 1.96 4.67 -10.58
C PRO A 84 2.74 3.50 -11.17
N VAL A 85 2.14 2.70 -12.08
CA VAL A 85 2.80 1.50 -12.61
C VAL A 85 3.89 1.83 -13.63
N THR A 86 3.86 3.03 -14.21
CA THR A 86 4.80 3.47 -15.26
C THR A 86 6.06 4.15 -14.69
N CYS A 87 6.08 4.45 -13.40
CA CYS A 87 7.12 5.22 -12.74
C CYS A 87 7.94 4.38 -11.76
N ASP A 88 9.12 4.89 -11.41
CA ASP A 88 9.84 4.38 -10.24
C ASP A 88 9.05 4.77 -8.97
N TRP A 89 8.63 3.78 -8.18
CA TRP A 89 7.87 3.99 -6.95
C TRP A 89 8.61 4.84 -5.91
N ALA A 90 9.94 4.95 -6.01
CA ALA A 90 10.75 5.84 -5.19
C ALA A 90 10.44 7.33 -5.43
N ASP A 91 9.96 7.67 -6.63
CA ASP A 91 9.65 9.04 -7.06
C ASP A 91 8.14 9.36 -7.02
N VAL A 92 7.30 8.37 -6.69
CA VAL A 92 5.83 8.53 -6.75
C VAL A 92 5.30 8.98 -5.38
N THR A 93 4.76 10.19 -5.35
CA THR A 93 4.00 10.71 -4.22
C THR A 93 2.52 10.41 -4.41
N VAL A 94 1.85 9.91 -3.38
CA VAL A 94 0.39 9.75 -3.34
C VAL A 94 -0.23 10.82 -2.45
N ALA A 95 -1.34 11.40 -2.90
CA ALA A 95 -2.09 12.42 -2.19
C ALA A 95 -3.59 12.12 -2.28
N LYS A 96 -4.37 12.59 -1.31
CA LYS A 96 -5.84 12.54 -1.42
C LYS A 96 -6.30 13.37 -2.63
N TYR A 97 -7.35 12.92 -3.30
CA TYR A 97 -7.99 13.68 -4.37
C TYR A 97 -8.50 15.04 -3.86
#